data_AF-A0A8H7RJK4-F1
#
_entry.id   AF-A0A8H7RJK4-F1
#
_cell.length_a   1.000
_cell.length_b   1.000
_cell.length_c   1.000
_cell.angle_alpha   90.00
_cell.angle_beta   90.00
_cell.angle_gamma   90.00
#
_symmetry.space_group_name_H-M   'P 1'
#
loop_
_entity.id
_entity.type
_entity.pdbx_description
1 polymer ?
#
loop_
_entity_poly.entity_id
_entity_poly.type
_entity_poly.pdbx_seq_one_letter_code
_entity_poly.pdbx_strand_id
1 'polypeptide(L)'
;MTTADVAPVSAPTFTKNLKKPDDAGHKKFLEDLNQKIDLLKKQNETVKSKIEKLGKHDPTRREDLKNQLNEIRDKQSEIKKSKKSVYEQLDALNDSIKKKVGNVKSFQTKVPFKSTEEVDQRVRELEIQIERGVRLVEEKKILQEISTLKRGRTQVEGVNEQQDAIERERTFYNELRKNVDDGENKRLSDEYELLNEELKTLLTDGAKQRDERNKLYDERTRIKLQLDEAFNTLRSSRDEHRKANDEYYTAVREARERRKETERLDKIKQEVEKREEVARQELELASLPAFEQEIILCDTLSAFLQGFVAKGNLPNGVADPTNAALNAATLEANSNNAPQGFVLKKKEDDEVYFMGGGKNKKKGGAAKVPKEKKSDILKLPLATMEDFFLVKVTVPTKISEVPATLEKLKERKDIYKAEQPKVTEANKKKAEEKIAAMTAAAEAEAAAKEQEKEVVTVQIE
;
A
#
# COMPACT_ATOMS: atom_id res chain seq x y z
N MET A 1 13.03 51.84 10.88
CA MET A 1 12.29 51.21 9.77
C MET A 1 13.22 50.19 9.14
N THR A 2 12.73 48.96 9.09
CA THR A 2 13.45 47.69 9.03
C THR A 2 14.01 47.36 7.65
N THR A 3 15.26 46.93 7.64
CA THR A 3 15.99 46.35 6.50
C THR A 3 15.42 44.97 6.15
N ALA A 4 14.85 44.83 4.96
CA ALA A 4 14.42 43.55 4.42
C ALA A 4 15.62 42.88 3.71
N ASP A 5 16.21 41.93 4.41
CA ASP A 5 17.18 40.96 3.95
C ASP A 5 16.48 39.98 2.99
N VAL A 6 16.88 39.98 1.72
CA VAL A 6 16.33 39.07 0.70
C VAL A 6 17.16 37.78 0.74
N ALA A 7 16.59 36.76 1.38
CA ALA A 7 17.17 35.44 1.46
C ALA A 7 17.44 34.86 0.05
N PRO A 8 18.61 34.26 -0.22
CA PRO A 8 18.85 33.54 -1.45
C PRO A 8 17.96 32.29 -1.49
N VAL A 9 17.07 32.21 -2.47
CA VAL A 9 16.26 31.02 -2.76
C VAL A 9 17.22 29.90 -3.13
N SER A 10 17.49 29.02 -2.16
CA SER A 10 18.28 27.81 -2.39
C SER A 10 17.55 26.95 -3.42
N ALA A 11 18.15 26.75 -4.58
CA ALA A 11 17.66 25.79 -5.56
C ALA A 11 17.49 24.43 -4.87
N PRO A 12 16.31 23.77 -4.98
CA PRO A 12 16.12 22.46 -4.39
C PRO A 12 17.06 21.48 -5.10
N THR A 13 18.10 21.04 -4.38
CA THR A 13 18.98 19.96 -4.82
C THR A 13 18.14 18.71 -4.96
N PHE A 14 17.87 18.27 -6.19
CA PHE A 14 17.19 17.00 -6.45
C PHE A 14 18.12 15.85 -6.07
N THR A 15 18.10 15.49 -4.78
CA THR A 15 18.74 14.30 -4.25
C THR A 15 17.82 13.12 -4.48
N LYS A 16 17.99 12.42 -5.59
CA LYS A 16 17.95 10.95 -5.69
C LYS A 16 17.68 10.61 -7.14
N ASN A 17 18.53 9.77 -7.69
CA ASN A 17 18.14 8.85 -8.75
C ASN A 17 16.96 8.01 -8.22
N LEU A 18 15.73 8.53 -8.32
CA LEU A 18 14.52 7.77 -8.06
C LEU A 18 14.51 6.65 -9.11
N LYS A 19 14.83 5.44 -8.66
CA LYS A 19 14.80 4.26 -9.53
C LYS A 19 13.34 3.96 -9.83
N LYS A 20 13.06 3.61 -11.08
CA LYS A 20 11.74 3.13 -11.48
C LYS A 20 11.34 1.96 -10.54
N PRO A 21 10.14 1.98 -9.94
CA PRO A 21 9.65 0.87 -9.14
C PRO A 21 9.69 -0.46 -9.91
N ASP A 22 10.03 -1.56 -9.23
CA ASP A 22 10.07 -2.89 -9.83
C ASP A 22 8.65 -3.45 -10.05
N ASP A 23 8.10 -3.16 -11.22
CA ASP A 23 6.77 -3.59 -11.64
C ASP A 23 6.63 -5.13 -11.69
N ALA A 24 7.70 -5.87 -12.00
CA ALA A 24 7.65 -7.32 -12.19
C ALA A 24 7.70 -8.07 -10.86
N GLY A 25 8.57 -7.64 -9.94
CA GLY A 25 8.62 -8.15 -8.57
C GLY A 25 7.31 -7.87 -7.81
N HIS A 26 6.75 -6.66 -7.96
CA HIS A 26 5.49 -6.29 -7.34
C HIS A 26 4.32 -7.17 -7.83
N LYS A 27 4.23 -7.42 -9.14
CA LYS A 27 3.19 -8.31 -9.71
C LYS A 27 3.26 -9.72 -9.14
N LYS A 28 4.46 -10.31 -9.07
CA LYS A 28 4.65 -11.64 -8.47
C LYS A 28 4.22 -11.67 -7.00
N PHE A 29 4.61 -10.66 -6.23
CA PHE A 29 4.20 -10.54 -4.82
C PHE A 29 2.67 -10.42 -4.67
N LEU A 30 2.00 -9.65 -5.53
CA LEU A 30 0.54 -9.56 -5.54
C LEU A 30 -0.13 -10.88 -5.93
N GLU A 31 0.43 -11.61 -6.89
CA GLU A 31 -0.06 -12.94 -7.30
C GLU A 31 0.04 -13.94 -6.13
N ASP A 32 1.18 -14.01 -5.46
CA ASP A 32 1.39 -14.88 -4.29
C ASP A 32 0.43 -14.53 -3.14
N LEU A 33 0.23 -13.23 -2.88
CA LEU A 33 -0.75 -12.76 -1.89
C LEU A 33 -2.18 -13.13 -2.27
N ASN A 34 -2.58 -12.97 -3.54
CA ASN A 34 -3.91 -13.33 -4.00
C ASN A 34 -4.15 -14.85 -3.88
N GLN A 35 -3.16 -15.67 -4.23
CA GLN A 35 -3.25 -17.13 -4.03
C GLN A 35 -3.43 -17.49 -2.55
N LYS A 36 -2.69 -16.83 -1.65
CA LYS A 36 -2.86 -17.02 -0.20
C LYS A 36 -4.25 -16.60 0.28
N ILE A 37 -4.77 -15.47 -0.22
CA ILE A 37 -6.13 -15.00 0.10
C ILE A 37 -7.17 -16.02 -0.36
N ASP A 38 -7.05 -16.57 -1.56
CA ASP A 38 -8.02 -17.53 -2.09
C ASP A 38 -7.97 -18.87 -1.34
N LEU A 39 -6.78 -19.32 -0.90
CA LEU A 39 -6.66 -20.45 0.01
C LEU A 39 -7.36 -20.18 1.35
N LEU A 40 -7.13 -19.02 1.96
CA LEU A 40 -7.78 -18.63 3.22
C LEU A 40 -9.31 -18.52 3.08
N LYS A 41 -9.81 -18.00 1.95
CA LYS A 41 -11.27 -17.96 1.66
C LYS A 41 -11.87 -19.36 1.62
N LYS A 42 -11.25 -20.30 0.87
CA LYS A 42 -11.71 -21.70 0.80
C LYS A 42 -11.70 -22.37 2.17
N GLN A 43 -10.69 -22.11 2.98
CA GLN A 43 -10.63 -22.60 4.37
C GLN A 43 -11.76 -21.99 5.22
N ASN A 44 -12.03 -20.69 5.10
CA ASN A 44 -13.12 -20.02 5.82
C ASN A 44 -14.49 -20.59 5.42
N GLU A 45 -14.74 -20.82 4.13
CA GLU A 45 -15.97 -21.45 3.64
C GLU A 45 -16.12 -22.88 4.16
N THR A 46 -15.01 -23.64 4.20
CA THR A 46 -15.00 -25.00 4.77
C THR A 46 -15.36 -24.97 6.25
N VAL A 47 -14.75 -24.08 7.04
CA VAL A 47 -15.06 -23.93 8.48
C VAL A 47 -16.50 -23.43 8.67
N LYS A 48 -16.97 -22.49 7.86
CA LYS A 48 -18.35 -21.99 7.89
C LYS A 48 -19.36 -23.11 7.65
N SER A 49 -19.13 -23.94 6.63
CA SER A 49 -20.01 -25.09 6.35
C SER A 49 -19.99 -26.14 7.47
N LYS A 50 -18.83 -26.36 8.13
CA LYS A 50 -18.74 -27.21 9.32
C LYS A 50 -19.57 -26.65 10.48
N ILE A 51 -19.53 -25.34 10.72
CA ILE A 51 -20.32 -24.66 11.75
C ILE A 51 -21.82 -24.75 11.43
N GLU A 52 -22.23 -24.57 10.18
CA GLU A 52 -23.63 -24.69 9.76
C GLU A 52 -24.16 -26.12 9.95
N LYS A 53 -23.33 -27.15 9.69
CA LYS A 53 -23.68 -28.57 9.92
C LYS A 53 -23.85 -28.94 11.39
N LEU A 54 -23.22 -28.21 12.32
CA LEU A 54 -23.31 -28.51 13.76
C LEU A 54 -24.68 -28.20 14.37
N GLY A 55 -25.56 -27.49 13.66
CA GLY A 55 -26.95 -27.30 14.05
C GLY A 55 -27.16 -26.55 15.38
N LYS A 56 -28.43 -26.31 15.73
CA LYS A 56 -28.81 -25.78 17.04
C LYS A 56 -29.10 -26.95 17.98
N HIS A 57 -28.48 -26.93 19.15
CA HIS A 57 -28.76 -27.91 20.20
C HIS A 57 -30.13 -27.63 20.81
N ASP A 58 -31.01 -28.64 20.86
CA ASP A 58 -32.32 -28.53 21.54
C ASP A 58 -32.14 -28.55 23.06
N PRO A 59 -32.46 -27.47 23.79
CA PRO A 59 -32.31 -27.42 25.24
C PRO A 59 -33.45 -28.14 25.99
N THR A 60 -34.54 -28.43 25.30
CA THR A 60 -35.82 -28.94 25.84
C THR A 60 -35.64 -30.28 26.56
N ARG A 61 -35.02 -31.27 25.90
CA ARG A 61 -34.82 -32.61 26.47
C ARG A 61 -34.05 -32.58 27.79
N ARG A 62 -33.07 -31.67 27.93
CA ARG A 62 -32.29 -31.52 29.15
C ARG A 62 -33.14 -30.95 30.29
N GLU A 63 -34.02 -30.01 29.97
CA GLU A 63 -34.91 -29.38 30.95
C GLU A 63 -35.98 -30.39 31.40
N ASP A 64 -36.52 -31.19 30.47
CA ASP A 64 -37.46 -32.25 30.77
C ASP A 64 -36.87 -33.29 31.74
N LEU A 65 -35.64 -33.77 31.48
CA LEU A 65 -34.96 -34.73 32.37
C LEU A 65 -34.71 -34.13 33.77
N LYS A 66 -34.37 -32.84 33.85
CA LYS A 66 -34.20 -32.17 35.15
C LYS A 66 -35.51 -32.05 35.90
N ASN A 67 -36.60 -31.76 35.21
CA ASN A 67 -37.93 -31.69 35.81
C ASN A 67 -38.36 -33.06 36.34
N GLN A 68 -38.15 -34.13 35.57
CA GLN A 68 -38.42 -35.50 36.00
C GLN A 68 -37.57 -35.90 37.22
N LEU A 69 -36.27 -35.58 37.23
CA LEU A 69 -35.40 -35.84 38.38
C LEU A 69 -35.83 -35.08 39.63
N ASN A 70 -36.30 -33.83 39.48
CA ASN A 70 -36.84 -33.06 40.60
C ASN A 70 -38.15 -33.67 41.12
N GLU A 71 -39.04 -34.10 40.24
CA GLU A 71 -40.29 -34.77 40.62
C GLU A 71 -40.03 -36.07 41.38
N ILE A 72 -39.07 -36.89 40.92
CA ILE A 72 -38.65 -38.10 41.62
C ILE A 72 -38.05 -37.76 42.99
N ARG A 73 -37.23 -36.71 43.08
CA ARG A 73 -36.64 -36.24 44.34
C ARG A 73 -37.69 -35.78 45.34
N ASP A 74 -38.72 -35.08 44.87
CA ASP A 74 -39.84 -34.64 45.70
C ASP A 74 -40.66 -35.84 46.20
N LYS A 75 -40.97 -36.81 45.32
CA LYS A 75 -41.60 -38.09 45.71
C LYS A 75 -40.77 -38.86 46.74
N GLN A 76 -39.45 -38.98 46.54
CA GLN A 76 -38.55 -39.61 47.51
C GLN A 76 -38.53 -38.86 48.85
N SER A 77 -38.55 -37.53 48.83
CA SER A 77 -38.61 -36.68 50.03
C SER A 77 -39.93 -36.86 50.79
N GLU A 78 -41.06 -36.92 50.08
CA GLU A 78 -42.38 -37.18 50.65
C GLU A 78 -42.49 -38.57 51.26
N ILE A 79 -42.03 -39.60 50.54
CA ILE A 79 -41.94 -40.99 51.04
C ILE A 79 -41.04 -41.04 52.29
N LYS A 80 -39.93 -40.30 52.31
CA LYS A 80 -39.06 -40.24 53.49
C LYS A 80 -39.73 -39.56 54.67
N LYS A 81 -40.50 -38.49 54.44
CA LYS A 81 -41.28 -37.81 55.50
C LYS A 81 -42.40 -38.71 56.04
N SER A 82 -43.14 -39.40 55.17
CA SER A 82 -44.21 -40.32 55.59
C SER A 82 -43.63 -41.49 56.38
N LYS A 83 -42.53 -42.09 55.92
CA LYS A 83 -41.79 -43.11 56.69
C LYS A 83 -41.34 -42.61 58.05
N LYS A 84 -40.75 -41.40 58.12
CA LYS A 84 -40.32 -40.83 59.41
C LYS A 84 -41.49 -40.71 60.37
N SER A 85 -42.63 -40.19 59.91
CA SER A 85 -43.85 -40.10 60.72
C SER A 85 -44.36 -41.47 61.16
N VAL A 86 -44.31 -42.48 60.28
CA VAL A 86 -44.72 -43.85 60.62
C VAL A 86 -43.76 -44.46 61.65
N TYR A 87 -42.45 -44.28 61.51
CA TYR A 87 -41.48 -44.74 62.50
C TYR A 87 -41.65 -44.04 63.86
N GLU A 88 -41.91 -42.74 63.89
CA GLU A 88 -42.21 -42.01 65.13
C GLU A 88 -43.48 -42.55 65.82
N GLN A 89 -44.53 -42.88 65.06
CA GLN A 89 -45.74 -43.53 65.60
C GLN A 89 -45.44 -44.95 66.10
N LEU A 90 -44.62 -45.69 65.36
CA LEU A 90 -44.24 -47.06 65.69
C LEU A 90 -43.40 -47.12 66.97
N ASP A 91 -42.49 -46.17 67.16
CA ASP A 91 -41.71 -45.98 68.39
C ASP A 91 -42.59 -45.55 69.56
N ALA A 92 -43.51 -44.60 69.35
CA ALA A 92 -44.47 -44.16 70.38
C ALA A 92 -45.38 -45.31 70.85
N LEU A 93 -45.89 -46.14 69.92
CA LEU A 93 -46.66 -47.33 70.25
C LEU A 93 -45.81 -48.36 70.98
N ASN A 94 -44.58 -48.60 70.53
CA ASN A 94 -43.68 -49.55 71.19
C ASN A 94 -43.37 -49.11 72.64
N ASP A 95 -43.16 -47.81 72.87
CA ASP A 95 -42.95 -47.28 74.21
C ASP A 95 -44.22 -47.30 75.06
N SER A 96 -45.41 -47.09 74.47
CA SER A 96 -46.71 -47.31 75.15
C SER A 96 -46.86 -48.77 75.59
N ILE A 97 -46.66 -49.71 74.67
CA ILE A 97 -46.73 -51.15 74.93
C ILE A 97 -45.74 -51.52 76.03
N LYS A 98 -44.48 -51.05 75.97
CA LYS A 98 -43.48 -51.30 77.02
C LYS A 98 -43.94 -50.78 78.39
N LYS A 99 -44.50 -49.56 78.45
CA LYS A 99 -45.02 -48.97 79.70
C LYS A 99 -46.20 -49.78 80.25
N LYS A 100 -47.18 -50.13 79.42
CA LYS A 100 -48.34 -50.94 79.83
C LYS A 100 -47.92 -52.36 80.26
N VAL A 101 -47.01 -53.01 79.53
CA VAL A 101 -46.45 -54.31 79.91
C VAL A 101 -45.70 -54.22 81.24
N GLY A 102 -44.93 -53.15 81.46
CA GLY A 102 -44.27 -52.88 82.75
C GLY A 102 -45.27 -52.72 83.89
N ASN A 103 -46.35 -51.96 83.66
CA ASN A 103 -47.44 -51.78 84.63
C ASN A 103 -48.12 -53.12 84.95
N VAL A 104 -48.55 -53.89 83.94
CA VAL A 104 -49.16 -55.21 84.10
C VAL A 104 -48.25 -56.14 84.90
N LYS A 105 -46.95 -56.20 84.59
CA LYS A 105 -45.97 -56.99 85.38
C LYS A 105 -45.92 -56.53 86.83
N SER A 106 -45.90 -55.22 87.08
CA SER A 106 -45.89 -54.68 88.45
C SER A 106 -47.18 -54.99 89.22
N PHE A 107 -48.34 -55.02 88.55
CA PHE A 107 -49.61 -55.40 89.15
C PHE A 107 -49.67 -56.91 89.43
N GLN A 108 -49.19 -57.74 88.50
CA GLN A 108 -49.08 -59.19 88.67
C GLN A 108 -48.16 -59.56 89.85
N THR A 109 -47.12 -58.78 90.15
CA THR A 109 -46.29 -59.02 91.34
C THR A 109 -46.98 -58.63 92.66
N LYS A 110 -48.00 -57.76 92.62
CA LYS A 110 -48.70 -57.24 93.82
C LYS A 110 -49.99 -58.00 94.14
N VAL A 111 -50.65 -58.60 93.15
CA VAL A 111 -51.90 -59.33 93.32
C VAL A 111 -51.66 -60.82 93.05
N PRO A 112 -51.95 -61.73 94.00
CA PRO A 112 -51.68 -63.16 93.85
C PRO A 112 -52.69 -63.92 92.97
N PHE A 113 -53.81 -63.29 92.59
CA PHE A 113 -54.88 -63.90 91.80
C PHE A 113 -54.85 -63.42 90.34
N LYS A 114 -55.13 -64.32 89.39
CA LYS A 114 -54.98 -64.05 87.95
C LYS A 114 -56.27 -63.66 87.25
N SER A 115 -57.41 -64.10 87.75
CA SER A 115 -58.73 -63.80 87.20
C SER A 115 -59.65 -63.18 88.23
N THR A 116 -60.58 -62.33 87.77
CA THR A 116 -61.66 -61.77 88.59
C THR A 116 -62.57 -62.88 89.14
N GLU A 117 -62.75 -63.95 88.36
CA GLU A 117 -63.53 -65.12 88.75
C GLU A 117 -62.90 -65.87 89.94
N GLU A 118 -61.57 -65.97 89.98
CA GLU A 118 -60.83 -66.58 91.09
C GLU A 118 -60.98 -65.75 92.37
N VAL A 119 -60.92 -64.41 92.25
CA VAL A 119 -61.13 -63.50 93.38
C VAL A 119 -62.56 -63.61 93.92
N ASP A 120 -63.55 -63.68 93.04
CA ASP A 120 -64.96 -63.81 93.42
C ASP A 120 -65.29 -65.17 94.03
N GLN A 121 -64.67 -66.26 93.56
CA GLN A 121 -64.77 -67.56 94.22
C GLN A 121 -64.20 -67.50 95.64
N ARG A 122 -63.01 -66.91 95.82
CA ARG A 122 -62.39 -66.79 97.13
C ARG A 122 -63.16 -65.91 98.10
N VAL A 123 -63.74 -64.80 97.62
CA VAL A 123 -64.62 -63.95 98.42
C VAL A 123 -65.87 -64.73 98.88
N ARG A 124 -66.50 -65.50 97.99
CA ARG A 124 -67.65 -66.34 98.34
C ARG A 124 -67.31 -67.42 99.36
N GLU A 125 -66.15 -68.07 99.25
CA GLU A 125 -65.69 -69.05 100.24
C GLU A 125 -65.53 -68.43 101.63
N LEU A 126 -64.96 -67.22 101.70
CA LEU A 126 -64.75 -66.50 102.96
C LEU A 126 -66.07 -65.97 103.54
N GLU A 127 -67.02 -65.53 102.71
CA GLU A 127 -68.37 -65.14 103.12
C GLU A 127 -69.12 -66.36 103.73
N ILE A 128 -69.04 -67.53 103.08
CA ILE A 128 -69.60 -68.79 103.62
C ILE A 128 -68.92 -69.20 104.93
N GLN A 129 -67.62 -68.95 105.11
CA GLN A 129 -66.91 -69.22 106.37
C GLN A 129 -67.37 -68.32 107.52
N ILE A 130 -67.74 -67.06 107.25
CA ILE A 130 -68.35 -66.16 108.24
C ILE A 130 -69.74 -66.68 108.64
N GLU A 131 -70.57 -67.07 107.67
CA GLU A 131 -71.92 -67.60 107.91
C GLU A 131 -71.94 -68.88 108.76
N ARG A 132 -70.89 -69.71 108.66
CA ARG A 132 -70.73 -70.95 109.45
C ARG A 132 -70.36 -70.72 110.92
N GLY A 133 -70.03 -69.48 111.32
CA GLY A 133 -69.73 -69.09 112.68
C GLY A 133 -68.27 -69.29 113.06
N VAL A 134 -67.51 -68.19 113.15
CA VAL A 134 -66.10 -68.13 113.56
C VAL A 134 -65.94 -67.21 114.77
N ARG A 135 -64.80 -67.32 115.46
CA ARG A 135 -64.51 -66.45 116.61
C ARG A 135 -64.41 -64.99 116.15
N LEU A 136 -64.92 -64.03 116.93
CA LEU A 136 -64.93 -62.58 116.61
C LEU A 136 -63.59 -62.02 116.09
N VAL A 137 -62.46 -62.55 116.57
CA VAL A 137 -61.10 -62.14 116.12
C VAL A 137 -60.79 -62.65 114.71
N GLU A 138 -61.24 -63.86 114.38
CA GLU A 138 -61.09 -64.48 113.06
C GLU A 138 -62.07 -63.88 112.06
N GLU A 139 -63.32 -63.62 112.46
CA GLU A 139 -64.31 -62.91 111.66
C GLU A 139 -63.77 -61.54 111.20
N LYS A 140 -63.18 -60.77 112.12
CA LYS A 140 -62.57 -59.48 111.78
C LYS A 140 -61.39 -59.63 110.81
N LYS A 141 -60.59 -60.69 110.91
CA LYS A 141 -59.49 -60.97 109.98
C LYS A 141 -60.02 -61.38 108.60
N ILE A 142 -61.05 -62.23 108.55
CA ILE A 142 -61.69 -62.65 107.30
C ILE A 142 -62.38 -61.47 106.62
N LEU A 143 -63.04 -60.58 107.37
CA LEU A 143 -63.60 -59.33 106.83
C LEU A 143 -62.52 -58.40 106.27
N GLN A 144 -61.36 -58.31 106.92
CA GLN A 144 -60.21 -57.59 106.39
C GLN A 144 -59.70 -58.25 105.10
N GLU A 145 -59.61 -59.58 105.05
CA GLU A 145 -59.23 -60.34 103.86
C GLU A 145 -60.22 -60.11 102.70
N ILE A 146 -61.54 -60.21 102.94
CA ILE A 146 -62.59 -59.89 101.96
C ILE A 146 -62.47 -58.46 101.45
N SER A 147 -62.21 -57.48 102.33
CA SER A 147 -61.99 -56.09 101.93
C SER A 147 -60.75 -55.95 101.03
N THR A 148 -59.64 -56.64 101.36
CA THR A 148 -58.44 -56.64 100.52
C THR A 148 -58.65 -57.36 99.19
N LEU A 149 -59.43 -58.44 99.15
CA LEU A 149 -59.79 -59.18 97.94
C LEU A 149 -60.73 -58.38 97.04
N LYS A 150 -61.75 -57.72 97.60
CA LYS A 150 -62.64 -56.81 96.84
C LYS A 150 -61.85 -55.63 96.25
N ARG A 151 -60.86 -55.09 96.98
CA ARG A 151 -59.92 -54.10 96.44
C ARG A 151 -59.02 -54.69 95.36
N GLY A 152 -58.53 -55.92 95.53
CA GLY A 152 -57.75 -56.66 94.54
C GLY A 152 -58.54 -56.95 93.26
N ARG A 153 -59.83 -57.25 93.34
CA ARG A 153 -60.72 -57.47 92.18
C ARG A 153 -60.71 -56.28 91.23
N THR A 154 -60.90 -55.06 91.76
CA THR A 154 -60.85 -53.84 90.93
C THR A 154 -59.48 -53.62 90.28
N GLN A 155 -58.40 -54.09 90.91
CA GLN A 155 -57.06 -54.04 90.34
C GLN A 155 -56.87 -55.08 89.23
N VAL A 156 -57.46 -56.29 89.36
CA VAL A 156 -57.42 -57.34 88.33
C VAL A 156 -58.26 -56.95 87.11
N GLU A 157 -59.42 -56.33 87.31
CA GLU A 157 -60.23 -55.74 86.23
C GLU A 157 -59.41 -54.70 85.43
N GLY A 158 -58.70 -53.79 86.13
CA GLY A 158 -57.80 -52.83 85.48
C GLY A 158 -56.58 -53.46 84.77
N VAL A 159 -56.15 -54.67 85.17
CA VAL A 159 -55.10 -55.43 84.47
C VAL A 159 -55.63 -56.03 83.17
N ASN A 160 -56.84 -56.60 83.17
CA ASN A 160 -57.48 -57.12 81.97
C ASN A 160 -57.70 -56.01 80.92
N GLU A 161 -58.16 -54.83 81.35
CA GLU A 161 -58.28 -53.67 80.48
C GLU A 161 -56.92 -53.22 79.89
N GLN A 162 -55.85 -53.30 80.67
CA GLN A 162 -54.49 -53.01 80.19
C GLN A 162 -53.99 -54.08 79.20
N GLN A 163 -54.33 -55.35 79.42
CA GLN A 163 -53.99 -56.47 78.54
C GLN A 163 -54.67 -56.32 77.17
N ASP A 164 -55.97 -56.03 77.16
CA ASP A 164 -56.74 -55.75 75.95
C ASP A 164 -56.19 -54.53 75.19
N ALA A 165 -55.80 -53.48 75.91
CA ALA A 165 -55.17 -52.32 75.31
C ALA A 165 -53.80 -52.64 74.68
N ILE A 166 -52.99 -53.49 75.31
CA ILE A 166 -51.70 -53.95 74.75
C ILE A 166 -51.93 -54.75 73.47
N GLU A 167 -52.92 -55.64 73.45
CA GLU A 167 -53.20 -56.47 72.29
C GLU A 167 -53.67 -55.62 71.09
N ARG A 168 -54.55 -54.63 71.33
CA ARG A 168 -54.94 -53.62 70.33
C ARG A 168 -53.77 -52.79 69.81
N GLU A 169 -52.87 -52.35 70.69
CA GLU A 169 -51.67 -51.60 70.28
C GLU A 169 -50.69 -52.48 69.48
N ARG A 170 -50.57 -53.77 69.82
CA ARG A 170 -49.75 -54.72 69.06
C ARG A 170 -50.32 -55.03 67.68
N THR A 171 -51.64 -55.17 67.54
CA THR A 171 -52.27 -55.33 66.23
C THR A 171 -52.03 -54.09 65.38
N PHE A 172 -52.24 -52.90 65.95
CA PHE A 172 -51.98 -51.63 65.24
C PHE A 172 -50.50 -51.48 64.86
N TYR A 173 -49.57 -51.83 65.74
CA TYR A 173 -48.12 -51.82 65.45
C TYR A 173 -47.78 -52.73 64.25
N ASN A 174 -48.34 -53.95 64.22
CA ASN A 174 -48.08 -54.90 63.14
C ASN A 174 -48.70 -54.46 61.80
N GLU A 175 -49.87 -53.83 61.83
CA GLU A 175 -50.49 -53.23 60.65
C GLU A 175 -49.66 -52.07 60.11
N LEU A 176 -49.23 -51.16 61.00
CA LEU A 176 -48.41 -50.01 60.63
C LEU A 176 -47.06 -50.44 60.06
N ARG A 177 -46.46 -51.51 60.62
CA ARG A 177 -45.20 -52.08 60.13
C ARG A 177 -45.30 -52.68 58.73
N LYS A 178 -46.43 -53.30 58.38
CA LYS A 178 -46.64 -53.89 57.04
C LYS A 178 -46.75 -52.83 55.94
N ASN A 179 -47.28 -51.65 56.27
CA ASN A 179 -47.44 -50.54 55.33
C ASN A 179 -46.11 -49.83 54.99
N VAL A 180 -44.98 -50.22 55.58
CA VAL A 180 -43.66 -49.60 55.38
C VAL A 180 -42.82 -50.32 54.34
N ASP A 181 -43.22 -51.49 53.82
CA ASP A 181 -42.35 -52.31 52.97
C ASP A 181 -42.19 -51.76 51.53
N ASP A 182 -40.93 -51.66 51.10
CA ASP A 182 -40.42 -50.57 50.25
C ASP A 182 -40.12 -50.95 48.79
N GLY A 183 -41.14 -51.39 48.05
CA GLY A 183 -41.02 -51.62 46.60
C GLY A 183 -40.89 -50.32 45.80
N GLU A 184 -41.70 -49.32 46.13
CA GLU A 184 -41.79 -48.06 45.37
C GLU A 184 -40.54 -47.19 45.52
N ASN A 185 -39.95 -47.14 46.72
CA ASN A 185 -38.74 -46.35 46.95
C ASN A 185 -37.52 -46.90 46.21
N LYS A 186 -37.42 -48.23 46.09
CA LYS A 186 -36.37 -48.87 45.27
C LYS A 186 -36.59 -48.56 43.79
N ARG A 187 -37.83 -48.70 43.31
CA ARG A 187 -38.18 -48.37 41.92
C ARG A 187 -37.86 -46.92 41.56
N LEU A 188 -38.21 -45.96 42.44
CA LEU A 188 -37.89 -44.55 42.26
C LEU A 188 -36.37 -44.28 42.33
N SER A 189 -35.62 -45.05 43.12
CA SER A 189 -34.16 -44.95 43.16
C SER A 189 -33.52 -45.43 41.86
N ASP A 190 -33.98 -46.57 41.34
CA ASP A 190 -33.49 -47.13 40.08
C ASP A 190 -33.85 -46.20 38.90
N GLU A 191 -35.09 -45.69 38.85
CA GLU A 191 -35.51 -44.67 37.87
C GLU A 191 -34.65 -43.40 37.96
N TYR A 192 -34.35 -42.92 39.18
CA TYR A 192 -33.51 -41.75 39.38
C TYR A 192 -32.08 -41.97 38.86
N GLU A 193 -31.49 -43.13 39.14
CA GLU A 193 -30.13 -43.45 38.68
C GLU A 193 -30.06 -43.50 37.14
N LEU A 194 -31.01 -44.15 36.49
CA LEU A 194 -31.10 -44.21 35.03
C LEU A 194 -31.27 -42.81 34.40
N LEU A 195 -32.19 -41.99 34.90
CA LEU A 195 -32.40 -40.62 34.39
C LEU A 195 -31.17 -39.73 34.63
N ASN A 196 -30.48 -39.93 35.75
CA ASN A 196 -29.27 -39.18 36.07
C ASN A 196 -28.09 -39.58 35.18
N GLU A 197 -27.98 -40.87 34.82
CA GLU A 197 -27.00 -41.35 33.83
C GLU A 197 -27.29 -40.77 32.44
N GLU A 198 -28.55 -40.78 31.98
CA GLU A 198 -28.95 -40.13 30.72
C GLU A 198 -28.64 -38.62 30.74
N LEU A 199 -28.89 -37.94 31.86
CA LEU A 199 -28.56 -36.52 31.99
C LEU A 199 -27.05 -36.30 31.93
N LYS A 200 -26.24 -37.16 32.58
CA LYS A 200 -24.78 -37.06 32.54
C LYS A 200 -24.24 -37.26 31.14
N THR A 201 -24.70 -38.27 30.40
CA THR A 201 -24.25 -38.51 29.02
C THR A 201 -24.60 -37.32 28.14
N LEU A 202 -25.84 -36.83 28.21
CA LEU A 202 -26.29 -35.64 27.47
C LEU A 202 -25.46 -34.39 27.80
N LEU A 203 -25.09 -34.19 29.06
CA LEU A 203 -24.22 -33.09 29.48
C LEU A 203 -22.80 -33.24 28.93
N THR A 204 -22.22 -34.44 28.99
CA THR A 204 -20.88 -34.69 28.45
C THR A 204 -20.81 -34.54 26.94
N ASP A 205 -21.83 -35.01 26.21
CA ASP A 205 -21.89 -34.87 24.76
C ASP A 205 -22.18 -33.42 24.36
N GLY A 206 -23.05 -32.74 25.11
CA GLY A 206 -23.26 -31.29 24.96
C GLY A 206 -21.98 -30.47 25.23
N ALA A 207 -21.13 -30.89 26.18
CA ALA A 207 -19.82 -30.26 26.43
C ALA A 207 -18.84 -30.51 25.28
N LYS A 208 -18.69 -31.75 24.81
CA LYS A 208 -17.83 -32.09 23.65
C LYS A 208 -18.25 -31.31 22.40
N GLN A 209 -19.54 -31.27 22.09
CA GLN A 209 -20.07 -30.50 20.95
C GLN A 209 -19.81 -28.99 21.09
N ARG A 210 -19.92 -28.44 22.32
CA ARG A 210 -19.58 -27.04 22.57
C ARG A 210 -18.09 -26.78 22.35
N ASP A 211 -17.21 -27.67 22.81
CA ASP A 211 -15.76 -27.53 22.63
C ASP A 211 -15.37 -27.64 21.16
N GLU A 212 -15.93 -28.58 20.42
CA GLU A 212 -15.76 -28.70 18.96
C GLU A 212 -16.24 -27.44 18.23
N ARG A 213 -17.41 -26.92 18.61
CA ARG A 213 -17.94 -25.68 18.03
C ARG A 213 -17.08 -24.47 18.36
N ASN A 214 -16.58 -24.36 19.59
CA ASN A 214 -15.68 -23.27 20.00
C ASN A 214 -14.37 -23.33 19.20
N LYS A 215 -13.77 -24.52 19.05
CA LYS A 215 -12.57 -24.71 18.21
C LYS A 215 -12.80 -24.23 16.76
N LEU A 216 -13.95 -24.55 16.17
CA LEU A 216 -14.29 -24.07 14.82
C LEU A 216 -14.50 -22.55 14.77
N TYR A 217 -15.06 -21.94 15.80
CA TYR A 217 -15.19 -20.48 15.88
C TYR A 217 -13.83 -19.80 16.06
N ASP A 218 -12.92 -20.38 16.85
CA ASP A 218 -11.56 -19.89 17.03
C ASP A 218 -10.77 -20.01 15.71
N GLU A 219 -10.88 -21.15 15.01
CA GLU A 219 -10.32 -21.34 13.67
C GLU A 219 -10.87 -20.30 12.68
N ARG A 220 -12.18 -20.07 12.66
CA ARG A 220 -12.80 -19.06 11.80
C ARG A 220 -12.29 -17.66 12.11
N THR A 221 -12.17 -17.32 13.39
CA THR A 221 -11.68 -16.00 13.83
C THR A 221 -10.22 -15.82 13.43
N ARG A 222 -9.39 -16.85 13.63
CA ARG A 222 -7.99 -16.86 13.18
C ARG A 222 -7.86 -16.69 11.67
N ILE A 223 -8.63 -17.42 10.87
CA ILE A 223 -8.62 -17.30 9.41
C ILE A 223 -9.06 -15.90 8.97
N LYS A 224 -10.09 -15.32 9.61
CA LYS A 224 -10.52 -13.95 9.33
C LYS A 224 -9.41 -12.93 9.63
N LEU A 225 -8.75 -13.03 10.77
CA LEU A 225 -7.62 -12.14 11.10
C LEU A 225 -6.50 -12.25 10.05
N GLN A 226 -6.15 -13.46 9.64
CA GLN A 226 -5.15 -13.68 8.58
C GLN A 226 -5.58 -13.12 7.22
N LEU A 227 -6.89 -13.18 6.92
CA LEU A 227 -7.47 -12.64 5.70
C LEU A 227 -7.45 -11.10 5.73
N ASP A 228 -7.81 -10.49 6.86
CA ASP A 228 -7.76 -9.04 7.07
C ASP A 228 -6.32 -8.53 6.99
N GLU A 229 -5.37 -9.21 7.61
CA GLU A 229 -3.93 -8.94 7.47
C GLU A 229 -3.48 -9.05 6.00
N ALA A 230 -3.85 -10.12 5.30
CA ALA A 230 -3.51 -10.29 3.89
C ALA A 230 -4.12 -9.17 3.01
N PHE A 231 -5.35 -8.74 3.25
CA PHE A 231 -5.96 -7.62 2.53
C PHE A 231 -5.33 -6.27 2.89
N ASN A 232 -4.93 -6.06 4.14
CA ASN A 232 -4.22 -4.86 4.56
C ASN A 232 -2.81 -4.79 3.93
N THR A 233 -2.08 -5.91 3.87
CA THR A 233 -0.79 -5.99 3.14
C THR A 233 -0.96 -5.77 1.65
N LEU A 234 -2.04 -6.29 1.04
CA LEU A 234 -2.36 -6.06 -0.36
C LEU A 234 -2.65 -4.59 -0.65
N ARG A 235 -3.44 -3.94 0.22
CA ARG A 235 -3.79 -2.51 0.09
C ARG A 235 -2.56 -1.63 0.27
N SER A 236 -1.82 -1.81 1.37
CA SER A 236 -0.59 -1.06 1.64
C SER A 236 0.44 -1.22 0.53
N SER A 237 0.69 -2.45 0.07
CA SER A 237 1.63 -2.70 -1.03
C SER A 237 1.21 -2.02 -2.35
N ARG A 238 -0.10 -1.98 -2.66
CA ARG A 238 -0.60 -1.25 -3.83
C ARG A 238 -0.46 0.25 -3.67
N ASP A 239 -0.76 0.79 -2.49
CA ASP A 239 -0.66 2.21 -2.20
C ASP A 239 0.80 2.69 -2.20
N GLU A 240 1.72 1.91 -1.64
CA GLU A 240 3.17 2.16 -1.68
C GLU A 240 3.71 2.15 -3.11
N HIS A 241 3.34 1.14 -3.90
CA HIS A 241 3.76 1.05 -5.30
C HIS A 241 3.19 2.18 -6.15
N ARG A 242 1.93 2.59 -5.88
CA ARG A 242 1.31 3.74 -6.53
C ARG A 242 2.04 5.03 -6.17
N LYS A 243 2.30 5.29 -4.88
CA LYS A 243 3.05 6.47 -4.43
C LYS A 243 4.44 6.53 -5.04
N ALA A 244 5.18 5.42 -5.01
CA ALA A 244 6.51 5.34 -5.61
C ALA A 244 6.49 5.60 -7.13
N ASN A 245 5.46 5.12 -7.84
CA ASN A 245 5.28 5.41 -9.26
C ASN A 245 4.92 6.88 -9.51
N ASP A 246 3.98 7.43 -8.74
CA ASP A 246 3.57 8.84 -8.84
C ASP A 246 4.77 9.75 -8.57
N GLU A 247 5.57 9.49 -7.54
CA GLU A 247 6.82 10.20 -7.22
C GLU A 247 7.87 10.08 -8.35
N TYR A 248 8.01 8.90 -8.96
CA TYR A 248 8.93 8.70 -10.08
C TYR A 248 8.48 9.50 -11.32
N TYR A 249 7.21 9.41 -11.72
CA TYR A 249 6.71 10.09 -12.92
C TYR A 249 6.59 11.60 -12.74
N THR A 250 6.30 12.09 -11.52
CA THR A 250 6.37 13.52 -11.19
C THR A 250 7.81 14.03 -11.33
N ALA A 251 8.79 13.35 -10.73
CA ALA A 251 10.20 13.72 -10.88
C ALA A 251 10.67 13.71 -12.34
N VAL A 252 10.25 12.72 -13.14
CA VAL A 252 10.56 12.66 -14.58
C VAL A 252 9.90 13.81 -15.35
N ARG A 253 8.67 14.19 -15.01
CA ARG A 253 7.97 15.33 -15.62
C ARG A 253 8.69 16.63 -15.31
N GLU A 254 9.00 16.88 -14.04
CA GLU A 254 9.74 18.06 -13.59
C GLU A 254 11.12 18.16 -14.25
N ALA A 255 11.86 17.05 -14.34
CA ALA A 255 13.15 17.02 -15.03
C ALA A 255 13.02 17.33 -16.53
N ARG A 256 11.96 16.86 -17.18
CA ARG A 256 11.66 17.16 -18.59
C ARG A 256 11.26 18.63 -18.77
N GLU A 257 10.48 19.19 -17.86
CA GLU A 257 10.07 20.60 -17.89
C GLU A 257 11.29 21.51 -17.70
N ARG A 258 12.14 21.25 -16.70
CA ARG A 258 13.40 21.99 -16.53
C ARG A 258 14.28 21.93 -17.76
N ARG A 259 14.44 20.74 -18.38
CA ARG A 259 15.24 20.61 -19.61
C ARG A 259 14.65 21.42 -20.77
N LYS A 260 13.33 21.44 -20.91
CA LYS A 260 12.66 22.28 -21.93
C LYS A 260 12.85 23.76 -21.63
N GLU A 261 12.80 24.18 -20.37
CA GLU A 261 13.05 25.55 -19.95
C GLU A 261 14.49 25.97 -20.24
N THR A 262 15.48 25.14 -19.90
CA THR A 262 16.89 25.43 -20.21
C THR A 262 17.12 25.49 -21.72
N GLU A 263 16.59 24.54 -22.50
CA GLU A 263 16.70 24.55 -23.96
C GLU A 263 16.02 25.78 -24.60
N ARG A 264 14.90 26.24 -24.02
CA ARG A 264 14.23 27.48 -24.47
C ARG A 264 15.08 28.71 -24.15
N LEU A 265 15.63 28.80 -22.93
CA LEU A 265 16.48 29.91 -22.53
C LEU A 265 17.77 29.96 -23.35
N ASP A 266 18.39 28.82 -23.63
CA ASP A 266 19.61 28.73 -24.45
C ASP A 266 19.34 29.13 -25.90
N LYS A 267 18.20 28.73 -26.48
CA LYS A 267 17.79 29.20 -27.82
C LYS A 267 17.59 30.71 -27.87
N ILE A 268 16.92 31.28 -26.87
CA ILE A 268 16.72 32.73 -26.78
C ILE A 268 18.09 33.44 -26.70
N LYS A 269 19.01 32.96 -25.87
CA LYS A 269 20.37 33.51 -25.77
C LYS A 269 21.14 33.42 -27.09
N GLN A 270 21.10 32.27 -27.76
CA GLN A 270 21.77 32.09 -29.06
C GLN A 270 21.16 32.97 -30.16
N GLU A 271 19.84 33.18 -30.16
CA GLU A 271 19.19 34.09 -31.09
C GLU A 271 19.61 35.54 -30.85
N VAL A 272 19.73 35.95 -29.58
CA VAL A 272 20.24 37.27 -29.21
C VAL A 272 21.71 37.43 -29.63
N GLU A 273 22.58 36.47 -29.29
CA GLU A 273 24.01 36.51 -29.63
C GLU A 273 24.23 36.56 -31.15
N LYS A 274 23.51 35.73 -31.93
CA LYS A 274 23.58 35.76 -33.40
C LYS A 274 23.13 37.09 -33.98
N ARG A 275 22.10 37.73 -33.40
CA ARG A 275 21.65 39.05 -33.83
C ARG A 275 22.69 40.12 -33.53
N GLU A 276 23.31 40.07 -32.35
CA GLU A 276 24.42 40.96 -32.00
C GLU A 276 25.61 40.77 -32.94
N GLU A 277 25.97 39.54 -33.28
CA GLU A 277 27.04 39.23 -34.24
C GLU A 277 26.75 39.78 -35.63
N VAL A 278 25.53 39.59 -36.15
CA VAL A 278 25.12 40.15 -37.45
C VAL A 278 25.19 41.68 -37.43
N ALA A 279 24.69 42.31 -36.36
CA ALA A 279 24.78 43.77 -36.20
C ALA A 279 26.23 44.26 -36.16
N ARG A 280 27.13 43.54 -35.47
CA ARG A 280 28.57 43.85 -35.43
C ARG A 280 29.22 43.69 -36.81
N GLN A 281 28.91 42.62 -37.53
CA GLN A 281 29.43 42.40 -38.89
C GLN A 281 28.99 43.51 -39.85
N GLU A 282 27.74 43.96 -39.78
CA GLU A 282 27.26 45.07 -40.61
C GLU A 282 27.96 46.39 -40.28
N LEU A 283 28.23 46.65 -39.00
CA LEU A 283 29.01 47.82 -38.58
C LEU A 283 30.45 47.73 -39.10
N GLU A 284 31.10 46.57 -38.94
CA GLU A 284 32.45 46.34 -39.43
C GLU A 284 32.55 46.52 -40.94
N LEU A 285 31.62 45.93 -41.72
CA LEU A 285 31.57 46.09 -43.18
C LEU A 285 31.33 47.54 -43.58
N ALA A 286 30.50 48.29 -42.86
CA ALA A 286 30.27 49.70 -43.12
C ALA A 286 31.43 50.60 -42.66
N SER A 287 32.25 50.10 -41.74
CA SER A 287 33.44 50.80 -41.25
C SER A 287 34.63 50.73 -42.21
N LEU A 288 34.60 49.77 -43.15
CA LEU A 288 35.59 49.66 -44.22
C LEU A 288 35.60 50.96 -45.05
N PRO A 289 36.79 51.51 -45.36
CA PRO A 289 36.89 52.72 -46.18
C PRO A 289 36.20 52.54 -47.54
N ALA A 290 35.32 53.47 -47.89
CA ALA A 290 34.70 53.50 -49.21
C ALA A 290 35.76 53.68 -50.30
N PHE A 291 35.52 53.07 -51.46
CA PHE A 291 36.41 53.11 -52.63
C PHE A 291 37.80 52.45 -52.44
N GLU A 292 38.03 51.66 -51.38
CA GLU A 292 39.34 51.02 -51.15
C GLU A 292 39.72 50.07 -52.30
N GLN A 293 38.76 49.28 -52.81
CA GLN A 293 38.99 48.38 -53.95
C GLN A 293 39.32 49.18 -55.21
N GLU A 294 38.63 50.28 -55.45
CA GLU A 294 38.82 51.15 -56.60
C GLU A 294 40.15 51.92 -56.52
N ILE A 295 40.60 52.31 -55.32
CA ILE A 295 41.92 52.93 -55.10
C ILE A 295 43.03 51.90 -55.34
N ILE A 296 42.88 50.68 -54.82
CA ILE A 296 43.81 49.57 -55.08
C ILE A 296 43.84 49.27 -56.59
N LEU A 297 42.70 49.22 -57.27
CA LEU A 297 42.62 49.04 -58.72
C LEU A 297 43.29 50.18 -59.48
N CYS A 298 43.11 51.44 -59.06
CA CYS A 298 43.83 52.56 -59.64
C CYS A 298 45.35 52.40 -59.49
N ASP A 299 45.82 51.86 -58.37
CA ASP A 299 47.24 51.62 -58.10
C ASP A 299 47.80 50.42 -58.86
N THR A 300 47.07 49.31 -58.95
CA THR A 300 47.47 48.16 -59.76
C THR A 300 47.49 48.51 -61.25
N LEU A 301 46.50 49.24 -61.74
CA LEU A 301 46.44 49.71 -63.12
C LEU A 301 47.52 50.76 -63.41
N SER A 302 47.82 51.65 -62.46
CA SER A 302 48.93 52.61 -62.59
C SER A 302 50.27 51.90 -62.69
N ALA A 303 50.51 50.91 -61.82
CA ALA A 303 51.73 50.10 -61.84
C ALA A 303 51.84 49.28 -63.14
N PHE A 304 50.72 48.72 -63.61
CA PHE A 304 50.65 47.96 -64.86
C PHE A 304 50.99 48.84 -66.07
N LEU A 305 50.39 50.04 -66.18
CA LEU A 305 50.66 50.98 -67.27
C LEU A 305 52.10 51.56 -67.21
N GLN A 306 52.63 51.84 -66.01
CA GLN A 306 54.03 52.23 -65.84
C GLN A 306 55.00 51.13 -66.30
N GLY A 307 54.64 49.86 -66.12
CA GLY A 307 55.38 48.72 -66.65
C GLY A 307 55.50 48.69 -68.19
N PHE A 308 54.57 49.32 -68.92
CA PHE A 308 54.65 49.48 -70.38
C PHE A 308 55.46 50.70 -70.81
N VAL A 309 55.41 51.81 -70.06
CA VAL A 309 56.23 53.01 -70.33
C VAL A 309 57.71 52.74 -70.07
N ALA A 310 58.05 52.01 -69.00
CA ALA A 310 59.42 51.60 -68.71
C ALA A 310 60.00 50.64 -69.76
N LYS A 311 59.15 49.85 -70.42
CA LYS A 311 59.52 49.01 -71.58
C LYS A 311 59.72 49.81 -72.88
N GLY A 312 59.24 51.06 -72.94
CA GLY A 312 59.36 51.94 -74.10
C GLY A 312 60.68 52.69 -74.22
N ASN A 313 61.59 52.59 -73.24
CA ASN A 313 62.84 53.34 -73.25
C ASN A 313 64.07 52.50 -72.87
N LEU A 314 64.20 51.28 -73.44
CA LEU A 314 65.42 50.48 -73.58
C LEU A 314 65.26 49.49 -74.76
N PRO A 315 66.33 49.13 -75.50
CA PRO A 315 66.24 48.37 -76.75
C PRO A 315 65.89 46.89 -76.52
N ASN A 316 65.19 46.32 -77.50
CA ASN A 316 64.89 44.89 -77.70
C ASN A 316 65.62 43.90 -76.76
N GLY A 317 64.85 43.28 -75.87
CA GLY A 317 65.28 42.11 -75.12
C GLY A 317 64.08 41.23 -74.80
N VAL A 318 63.94 40.14 -75.55
CA VAL A 318 63.03 39.04 -75.25
C VAL A 318 63.42 38.47 -73.89
N ALA A 319 62.53 38.55 -72.91
CA ALA A 319 62.58 37.71 -71.72
C ALA A 319 61.13 37.44 -71.30
N ASP A 320 60.66 36.25 -71.67
CA ASP A 320 59.44 35.67 -71.16
C ASP A 320 59.50 35.57 -69.63
N PRO A 321 58.41 35.89 -68.93
CA PRO A 321 58.31 35.78 -67.49
C PRO A 321 57.87 34.37 -67.10
N THR A 322 58.80 33.46 -66.86
CA THR A 322 58.48 32.20 -66.16
C THR A 322 59.57 31.83 -65.19
N ASN A 323 59.51 32.39 -63.98
CA ASN A 323 60.06 31.85 -62.73
C ASN A 323 59.64 32.77 -61.58
N ALA A 324 58.43 32.58 -61.07
CA ALA A 324 57.98 33.17 -59.80
C ALA A 324 56.79 32.38 -59.22
N ALA A 325 57.06 31.16 -58.74
CA ALA A 325 56.20 30.32 -57.90
C ALA A 325 56.94 28.97 -57.75
N LEU A 326 57.32 28.40 -56.59
CA LEU A 326 56.95 28.61 -55.19
C LEU A 326 58.16 28.17 -54.34
N ASN A 327 58.66 29.05 -53.48
CA ASN A 327 59.43 28.65 -52.30
C ASN A 327 58.52 28.86 -51.09
N ALA A 328 57.64 27.90 -50.83
CA ALA A 328 56.96 27.80 -49.55
C ALA A 328 57.79 26.88 -48.67
N ALA A 329 58.47 27.50 -47.71
CA ALA A 329 59.24 26.84 -46.68
C ALA A 329 58.38 25.82 -45.93
N THR A 330 58.93 24.62 -45.82
CA THR A 330 58.55 23.58 -44.86
C THR A 330 58.53 24.18 -43.46
N LEU A 331 57.34 24.41 -42.92
CA LEU A 331 57.14 24.64 -41.48
C LEU A 331 56.68 23.33 -40.86
N GLU A 332 57.54 22.80 -40.01
CA GLU A 332 57.31 21.61 -39.22
C GLU A 332 56.08 21.78 -38.34
N ALA A 333 55.18 20.79 -38.41
CA ALA A 333 54.06 20.67 -37.49
C ALA A 333 54.59 20.33 -36.11
N ASN A 334 54.68 21.34 -35.25
CA ASN A 334 54.99 21.19 -33.84
C ASN A 334 53.80 20.48 -33.16
N SER A 335 53.92 19.16 -33.00
CA SER A 335 52.98 18.30 -32.31
C SER A 335 53.08 18.57 -30.80
N ASN A 336 52.39 19.60 -30.29
CA ASN A 336 52.08 19.77 -28.87
C ASN A 336 51.04 20.89 -28.66
N ASN A 337 49.79 20.66 -29.11
CA ASN A 337 48.57 21.15 -28.47
C ASN A 337 47.34 20.74 -29.32
N ALA A 338 46.79 19.57 -29.02
CA ALA A 338 45.44 19.20 -29.45
C ALA A 338 44.64 18.82 -28.18
N PRO A 339 43.52 19.50 -27.88
CA PRO A 339 42.72 19.24 -26.69
C PRO A 339 42.06 17.86 -26.75
N GLN A 340 42.15 17.13 -25.63
CA GLN A 340 41.51 15.84 -25.40
C GLN A 340 40.00 15.91 -25.66
N GLY A 341 39.47 15.00 -26.49
CA GLY A 341 38.02 14.71 -26.45
C GLY A 341 37.28 14.49 -27.77
N PHE A 342 37.94 14.31 -28.92
CA PHE A 342 37.24 13.95 -30.16
C PHE A 342 37.80 12.66 -30.77
N VAL A 343 37.07 11.56 -30.58
CA VAL A 343 37.34 10.27 -31.22
C VAL A 343 36.65 10.28 -32.59
N LEU A 344 37.41 10.53 -33.65
CA LEU A 344 36.95 10.25 -35.01
C LEU A 344 36.93 8.72 -35.20
N LYS A 345 35.74 8.13 -35.11
CA LYS A 345 35.50 6.76 -35.57
C LYS A 345 35.60 6.73 -37.09
N LYS A 346 36.63 6.01 -37.57
CA LYS A 346 36.80 5.54 -38.93
C LYS A 346 35.60 4.64 -39.29
N LYS A 347 34.80 5.04 -40.30
CA LYS A 347 33.82 4.18 -40.96
C LYS A 347 34.48 3.63 -42.22
N GLU A 348 34.67 2.32 -42.25
CA GLU A 348 35.03 1.58 -43.45
C GLU A 348 33.75 1.19 -44.19
N ASP A 349 33.85 1.29 -45.52
CA ASP A 349 33.19 0.58 -46.60
C ASP A 349 31.76 0.06 -46.42
N ASP A 350 30.87 0.60 -47.28
CA ASP A 350 29.85 -0.20 -47.97
C ASP A 350 29.68 0.37 -49.40
N GLU A 351 30.45 -0.26 -50.28
CA GLU A 351 30.11 -0.76 -51.61
C GLU A 351 28.95 -0.16 -52.44
N VAL A 352 29.35 0.26 -53.65
CA VAL A 352 28.75 -0.12 -54.95
C VAL A 352 27.27 0.20 -55.15
N TYR A 353 27.00 1.41 -55.65
CA TYR A 353 25.98 1.57 -56.68
C TYR A 353 26.24 2.85 -57.47
N PHE A 354 26.12 2.74 -58.80
CA PHE A 354 26.03 3.87 -59.74
C PHE A 354 27.32 4.41 -60.34
N MET A 355 27.85 3.73 -61.36
CA MET A 355 28.51 4.41 -62.49
C MET A 355 28.42 3.53 -63.75
N GLY A 356 27.49 3.89 -64.62
CA GLY A 356 27.32 3.29 -65.94
C GLY A 356 27.92 4.16 -67.04
N GLY A 357 28.64 3.52 -67.95
CA GLY A 357 28.63 3.83 -69.39
C GLY A 357 29.71 4.79 -69.91
N GLY A 358 30.38 4.36 -70.99
CA GLY A 358 30.92 5.32 -71.98
C GLY A 358 32.26 4.94 -72.61
N LYS A 359 32.23 4.48 -73.86
CA LYS A 359 33.34 3.95 -74.68
C LYS A 359 34.09 5.05 -75.48
N ASN A 360 35.34 4.74 -75.83
CA ASN A 360 36.04 4.94 -77.13
C ASN A 360 36.78 6.25 -77.51
N LYS A 361 38.12 6.11 -77.62
CA LYS A 361 38.97 6.15 -78.86
C LYS A 361 39.59 7.49 -79.38
N LYS A 362 40.93 7.43 -79.51
CA LYS A 362 41.85 7.87 -80.61
C LYS A 362 42.58 9.24 -80.57
N LYS A 363 43.92 9.11 -80.57
CA LYS A 363 45.02 9.83 -81.28
C LYS A 363 44.80 11.27 -81.77
N GLY A 364 45.67 12.16 -81.26
CA GLY A 364 46.80 12.74 -82.02
C GLY A 364 46.53 13.96 -82.92
N GLY A 365 47.32 15.03 -82.74
CA GLY A 365 47.42 16.11 -83.72
C GLY A 365 48.15 17.34 -83.19
N ALA A 366 49.38 17.55 -83.67
CA ALA A 366 50.26 18.66 -83.33
C ALA A 366 49.74 20.02 -83.80
N ALA A 367 49.91 21.04 -82.96
CA ALA A 367 49.61 22.43 -83.25
C ALA A 367 50.70 23.06 -84.13
N LYS A 368 50.29 23.70 -85.23
CA LYS A 368 51.09 24.66 -86.01
C LYS A 368 50.68 26.07 -85.63
N VAL A 369 51.64 26.81 -85.08
CA VAL A 369 51.62 28.26 -84.88
C VAL A 369 51.70 28.97 -86.25
N PRO A 370 51.02 30.11 -86.42
CA PRO A 370 51.65 31.20 -87.17
C PRO A 370 51.58 32.56 -86.46
N LYS A 371 52.80 33.02 -86.17
CA LYS A 371 53.35 34.39 -86.18
C LYS A 371 52.40 35.58 -86.25
N GLU A 372 52.52 36.39 -85.19
CA GLU A 372 52.12 37.78 -85.09
C GLU A 372 52.90 38.70 -86.05
N LYS A 373 52.19 39.68 -86.62
CA LYS A 373 52.79 40.91 -87.16
C LYS A 373 52.52 42.05 -86.17
N LYS A 374 53.60 42.74 -85.82
CA LYS A 374 53.63 43.93 -84.96
C LYS A 374 52.71 45.00 -85.55
N SER A 375 51.64 45.30 -84.82
CA SER A 375 50.91 46.55 -84.94
C SER A 375 51.00 47.22 -83.58
N ASP A 376 51.03 48.54 -83.60
CA ASP A 376 51.21 49.48 -82.49
C ASP A 376 50.00 49.49 -81.53
N ILE A 377 49.51 48.28 -81.21
CA ILE A 377 48.27 47.97 -80.50
C ILE A 377 48.65 47.31 -79.19
N LEU A 378 48.32 47.95 -78.07
CA LEU A 378 48.56 47.40 -76.74
C LEU A 378 47.63 46.20 -76.51
N LYS A 379 48.18 44.99 -76.36
CA LYS A 379 47.40 43.79 -76.02
C LYS A 379 47.15 43.75 -74.52
N LEU A 380 46.06 44.36 -74.09
CA LEU A 380 45.61 44.34 -72.71
C LEU A 380 44.85 43.03 -72.41
N PRO A 381 45.11 42.35 -71.29
CA PRO A 381 44.26 41.26 -70.81
C PRO A 381 42.81 41.76 -70.58
N LEU A 382 41.81 40.97 -70.95
CA LEU A 382 40.38 41.32 -70.79
C LEU A 382 40.03 41.76 -69.35
N ALA A 383 40.58 41.09 -68.33
CA ALA A 383 40.40 41.47 -66.93
C ALA A 383 40.86 42.91 -66.64
N THR A 384 42.03 43.31 -67.17
CA THR A 384 42.52 44.69 -66.99
C THR A 384 41.64 45.72 -67.71
N MET A 385 41.00 45.34 -68.82
CA MET A 385 40.03 46.22 -69.49
C MET A 385 38.77 46.42 -68.66
N GLU A 386 38.25 45.36 -68.04
CA GLU A 386 37.12 45.43 -67.10
C GLU A 386 37.45 46.35 -65.91
N ASP A 387 38.65 46.25 -65.35
CA ASP A 387 39.12 47.14 -64.28
C ASP A 387 39.17 48.62 -64.71
N PHE A 388 39.60 48.92 -65.94
CA PHE A 388 39.56 50.28 -66.49
C PHE A 388 38.12 50.80 -66.67
N PHE A 389 37.17 49.92 -67.03
CA PHE A 389 35.75 50.28 -67.10
C PHE A 389 35.15 50.53 -65.72
N LEU A 390 35.52 49.73 -64.72
CA LEU A 390 35.10 49.92 -63.32
C LEU A 390 35.59 51.28 -62.77
N VAL A 391 36.83 51.64 -63.07
CA VAL A 391 37.43 52.93 -62.69
C VAL A 391 37.00 54.09 -63.63
N LYS A 392 36.24 53.79 -64.70
CA LYS A 392 35.74 54.72 -65.73
C LYS A 392 36.84 55.55 -66.41
N VAL A 393 37.98 54.91 -66.69
CA VAL A 393 39.11 55.49 -67.42
C VAL A 393 39.20 54.86 -68.80
N THR A 394 39.51 55.68 -69.81
CA THR A 394 39.63 55.22 -71.20
C THR A 394 40.80 54.25 -71.34
N VAL A 395 40.54 53.06 -71.87
CA VAL A 395 41.54 52.03 -72.13
C VAL A 395 42.54 52.56 -73.16
N PRO A 396 43.85 52.67 -72.86
CA PRO A 396 44.84 53.11 -73.82
C PRO A 396 45.03 52.03 -74.88
N THR A 397 44.62 52.31 -76.11
CA THR A 397 44.78 51.36 -77.23
C THR A 397 46.16 51.46 -77.88
N LYS A 398 46.88 52.57 -77.63
CA LYS A 398 48.19 52.91 -78.17
C LYS A 398 49.18 53.33 -77.07
N ILE A 399 50.46 53.10 -77.30
CA ILE A 399 51.55 53.42 -76.35
C ILE A 399 51.64 54.93 -76.07
N SER A 400 51.31 55.78 -77.05
CA SER A 400 51.28 57.24 -76.92
C SER A 400 50.17 57.78 -76.02
N GLU A 401 49.13 56.99 -75.75
CA GLU A 401 47.98 57.38 -74.92
C GLU A 401 48.19 57.04 -73.43
N VAL A 402 49.20 56.22 -73.12
CA VAL A 402 49.54 55.77 -71.76
C VAL A 402 49.87 56.91 -70.76
N PRO A 403 50.64 57.96 -71.10
CA PRO A 403 50.88 59.06 -70.15
C PRO A 403 49.59 59.83 -69.83
N ALA A 404 48.73 60.05 -70.82
CA ALA A 404 47.45 60.73 -70.63
C ALA A 404 46.46 59.88 -69.81
N THR A 405 46.50 58.54 -69.92
CA THR A 405 45.68 57.65 -69.07
C THR A 405 46.23 57.53 -67.65
N LEU A 406 47.55 57.61 -67.45
CA LEU A 406 48.18 57.66 -66.12
C LEU A 406 47.80 58.93 -65.35
N GLU A 407 47.74 60.09 -66.01
CA GLU A 407 47.27 61.34 -65.39
C GLU A 407 45.79 61.24 -65.01
N LYS A 408 44.93 60.77 -65.92
CA LYS A 408 43.51 60.54 -65.63
C LYS A 408 43.28 59.53 -64.51
N LEU A 409 44.14 58.52 -64.39
CA LEU A 409 44.06 57.50 -63.33
C LEU A 409 44.47 58.07 -61.96
N LYS A 410 45.46 58.98 -61.93
CA LYS A 410 45.83 59.74 -60.72
C LYS A 410 44.73 60.72 -60.31
N GLU A 411 44.17 61.47 -61.27
CA GLU A 411 43.04 62.37 -61.02
C GLU A 411 41.84 61.61 -60.45
N ARG A 412 41.52 60.44 -61.01
CA ARG A 412 40.46 59.57 -60.48
C ARG A 412 40.78 59.03 -59.09
N LYS A 413 42.02 58.63 -58.82
CA LYS A 413 42.47 58.21 -57.48
C LYS A 413 42.29 59.34 -56.46
N ASP A 414 42.64 60.57 -56.81
CA ASP A 414 42.50 61.72 -55.91
C ASP A 414 41.03 62.10 -55.67
N ILE A 415 40.18 61.97 -56.70
CA ILE A 415 38.72 62.09 -56.56
C ILE A 415 38.19 61.00 -55.60
N TYR A 416 38.57 59.74 -55.78
CA TYR A 416 38.14 58.66 -54.90
C TYR A 416 38.61 58.85 -53.46
N LYS A 417 39.84 59.34 -53.24
CA LYS A 417 40.34 59.70 -51.90
C LYS A 417 39.61 60.89 -51.26
N ALA A 418 39.22 61.89 -52.06
CA ALA A 418 38.48 63.05 -51.57
C ALA A 418 37.01 62.72 -51.26
N GLU A 419 36.41 61.79 -52.00
CA GLU A 419 35.04 61.32 -51.80
C GLU A 419 34.94 60.20 -50.74
N GLN A 420 36.03 59.46 -50.50
CA GLN A 420 36.14 58.39 -49.52
C GLN A 420 35.57 58.74 -48.13
N PRO A 421 35.95 59.85 -47.45
CA PRO A 421 35.39 60.14 -46.11
C PRO A 421 33.89 60.40 -46.16
N LYS A 422 33.39 61.12 -47.17
CA LYS A 422 31.96 61.46 -47.31
C LYS A 422 31.11 60.21 -47.55
N VAL A 423 31.58 59.31 -48.40
CA VAL A 423 30.86 58.07 -48.71
C VAL A 423 31.00 57.05 -47.58
N THR A 424 32.14 57.01 -46.88
CA THR A 424 32.31 56.17 -45.68
C THR A 424 31.37 56.63 -44.55
N GLU A 425 31.26 57.93 -44.30
CA GLU A 425 30.30 58.47 -43.32
C GLU A 425 28.85 58.21 -43.73
N ALA A 426 28.51 58.35 -45.01
CA ALA A 426 27.18 58.03 -45.52
C ALA A 426 26.86 56.53 -45.41
N ASN A 427 27.83 55.65 -45.63
CA ASN A 427 27.67 54.20 -45.49
C ASN A 427 27.57 53.78 -44.02
N LYS A 428 28.36 54.38 -43.13
CA LYS A 428 28.25 54.21 -41.67
C LYS A 428 26.87 54.63 -41.17
N LYS A 429 26.39 55.81 -41.55
CA LYS A 429 25.04 56.28 -41.20
C LYS A 429 23.94 55.35 -41.72
N LYS A 430 24.05 54.89 -42.98
CA LYS A 430 23.10 53.90 -43.52
C LYS A 430 23.15 52.55 -42.81
N ALA A 431 24.31 52.13 -42.31
CA ALA A 431 24.45 50.90 -41.54
C ALA A 431 23.92 51.08 -40.12
N GLU A 432 24.21 52.20 -39.46
CA GLU A 432 23.64 52.56 -38.16
C GLU A 432 22.11 52.66 -38.23
N GLU A 433 21.55 53.27 -39.27
CA GLU A 433 20.11 53.32 -39.52
C GLU A 433 19.51 51.93 -39.76
N LYS A 434 20.21 51.04 -40.49
CA LYS A 434 19.79 49.65 -40.70
C LYS A 434 19.86 48.82 -39.42
N ILE A 435 20.90 48.98 -38.62
CA ILE A 435 21.05 48.32 -37.32
C ILE A 435 19.98 48.85 -36.35
N ALA A 436 19.72 50.15 -36.32
CA ALA A 436 18.63 50.74 -35.55
C ALA A 436 17.26 50.22 -35.99
N ALA A 437 17.04 50.07 -37.30
CA ALA A 437 15.81 49.47 -37.82
C ALA A 437 15.70 47.98 -37.47
N MET A 438 16.80 47.22 -37.54
CA MET A 438 16.83 45.79 -37.19
C MET A 438 16.67 45.54 -35.68
N THR A 439 17.26 46.39 -34.84
CA THR A 439 17.10 46.34 -33.38
C THR A 439 15.68 46.77 -32.97
N ALA A 440 15.14 47.85 -33.53
CA ALA A 440 13.76 48.26 -33.28
C ALA A 440 12.73 47.23 -33.78
N ALA A 441 12.96 46.61 -34.94
CA ALA A 441 12.13 45.51 -35.43
C ALA A 441 12.24 44.27 -34.53
N ALA A 442 13.43 43.96 -34.02
CA ALA A 442 13.63 42.84 -33.08
C ALA A 442 13.01 43.10 -31.70
N GLU A 443 13.04 44.33 -31.19
CA GLU A 443 12.36 44.74 -29.96
C GLU A 443 10.84 44.69 -30.13
N ALA A 444 10.32 45.12 -31.28
CA ALA A 444 8.90 44.99 -31.62
C ALA A 444 8.47 43.51 -31.75
N GLU A 445 9.30 42.65 -32.35
CA GLU A 445 9.03 41.20 -32.45
C GLU A 445 9.14 40.50 -31.08
N ALA A 446 10.08 40.92 -30.23
CA ALA A 446 10.21 40.43 -28.86
C ALA A 446 9.00 40.83 -28.01
N ALA A 447 8.58 42.10 -28.07
CA ALA A 447 7.39 42.60 -27.37
C ALA A 447 6.10 41.93 -27.88
N ALA A 448 5.97 41.68 -29.18
CA ALA A 448 4.84 40.94 -29.74
C ALA A 448 4.80 39.48 -29.25
N LYS A 449 5.94 38.79 -29.18
CA LYS A 449 6.04 37.42 -28.64
C LYS A 449 5.83 37.35 -27.14
N GLU A 450 6.09 38.44 -26.41
CA GLU A 450 5.86 38.53 -24.97
C GLU A 450 4.37 38.79 -24.65
N GLN A 451 3.72 39.67 -25.42
CA GLN A 451 2.26 39.87 -25.37
C GLN A 451 1.48 38.60 -25.79
N GLU A 452 1.96 37.87 -26.79
CA GLU A 452 1.33 36.60 -27.22
C GLU A 452 1.48 35.50 -26.16
N LYS A 453 2.57 35.50 -25.38
CA LYS A 453 2.72 34.60 -24.21
C LYS A 453 1.79 34.98 -23.06
N GLU A 454 1.58 36.27 -22.82
CA GLU A 454 0.69 36.79 -21.76
C GLU A 454 -0.79 36.51 -22.07
N VAL A 455 -1.21 36.68 -23.33
CA VAL A 455 -2.59 36.35 -23.77
C VAL A 455 -2.87 34.85 -23.71
N VAL A 456 -1.88 34.00 -24.00
CA VAL A 456 -2.03 32.53 -23.90
C VAL A 456 -2.03 32.05 -22.44
N THR A 457 -1.39 32.75 -21.51
CA THR A 457 -1.46 32.40 -20.08
C THR A 457 -2.80 32.78 -19.45
N VAL A 458 -3.40 33.91 -19.83
CA VAL A 458 -4.71 34.36 -19.34
C VAL A 458 -5.89 33.49 -19.87
N GLN A 459 -5.70 32.70 -20.93
CA GLN A 459 -6.73 31.78 -21.45
C GLN A 459 -6.64 30.35 -20.88
N ILE A 460 -5.63 30.05 -20.06
CA ILE A 460 -5.40 28.72 -19.47
C ILE A 460 -5.67 28.70 -17.95
N GLU A 461 -5.75 29.88 -17.30
CA GLU A 461 -6.43 30.06 -16.00
C GLU A 461 -7.95 30.18 -16.19
#